data_AF-A0A2V8NUP7-F1
#
_entry.id   AF-A0A2V8NUP7-F1
#
_cell.length_a   1.000
_cell.length_b   1.000
_cell.length_c   1.000
_cell.angle_alpha   90.00
_cell.angle_beta   90.00
_cell.angle_gamma   90.00
#
_symmetry.space_group_name_H-M   'P 1'
#
loop_
_entity.id
_entity.type
_entity.pdbx_description
1 polymer ?
#
loop_
_entity_poly.entity_id
_entity_poly.type
_entity_poly.pdbx_seq_one_letter_code
_entity_poly.pdbx_strand_id
1 'polypeptide(L)'
;MSDRYRMNRRDFIFLRIRGNSDAAELCCEQLYMRCLDSQLEGTTAQLFESIEQTLDAVKVVHVTDTSWLACDELKPLLSLLAAFRSRGGRVEYQPAGR
;
A
#
# COMPACT_ATOMS: atom_id res chain seq x y z
N MET A 1 17.36 5.79 21.93
CA MET A 1 17.22 5.94 20.46
C MET A 1 15.80 5.51 20.11
N SER A 2 14.85 6.45 20.22
CA SER A 2 13.48 6.21 19.80
C SER A 2 13.14 7.42 18.96
N ASP A 3 13.50 7.33 17.68
CA ASP A 3 13.00 8.26 16.71
C ASP A 3 11.48 8.19 16.78
N ARG A 4 10.90 9.36 17.02
CA ARG A 4 9.46 9.52 17.06
C ARG A 4 9.00 9.13 15.68
N TYR A 5 8.32 7.99 15.59
CA TYR A 5 7.49 7.60 14.47
C TYR A 5 6.56 8.77 14.15
N ARG A 6 7.05 9.67 13.31
CA ARG A 6 6.30 10.76 12.72
C ARG A 6 5.54 10.09 11.60
N MET A 7 4.57 9.28 12.02
CA MET A 7 3.43 8.90 11.23
C MET A 7 2.93 10.20 10.61
N ASN A 8 3.27 10.40 9.33
CA ASN A 8 2.60 11.40 8.54
C ASN A 8 1.14 10.98 8.65
N ARG A 9 0.30 11.76 9.33
CA ARG A 9 -1.14 11.42 9.49
C ARG A 9 -1.87 11.33 8.13
N ARG A 10 -1.16 11.71 7.06
CA ARG A 10 -1.51 11.60 5.64
C ARG A 10 -1.12 10.27 4.99
N ASP A 11 -0.32 9.43 5.64
CA ASP A 11 0.12 8.11 5.14
C ASP A 11 -0.91 7.01 5.45
N PHE A 12 -1.76 7.23 6.45
CA PHE A 12 -2.88 6.35 6.81
C PHE A 12 -4.01 6.27 5.78
N ILE A 13 -3.90 7.01 4.67
CA ILE A 13 -5.05 7.27 3.78
C ILE A 13 -5.35 6.07 2.86
N PHE A 14 -4.43 5.13 2.69
CA PHE A 14 -4.64 4.04 1.75
C PHE A 14 -5.47 2.92 2.35
N LEU A 15 -5.01 2.40 3.48
CA LEU A 15 -5.48 1.14 4.01
C LEU A 15 -6.53 1.46 5.08
N ARG A 16 -7.74 1.82 4.64
CA ARG A 16 -8.90 1.91 5.54
C ARG A 16 -9.18 0.53 6.12
N ILE A 17 -8.64 0.27 7.31
CA ILE A 17 -9.07 -0.85 8.15
C ILE A 17 -10.54 -0.59 8.47
N ARG A 18 -11.45 -1.30 7.78
CA ARG A 18 -12.86 -1.31 8.17
C ARG A 18 -12.90 -1.82 9.61
N GLY A 19 -13.53 -1.09 10.53
CA GLY A 19 -13.52 -1.36 11.98
C GLY A 19 -14.05 -2.72 12.45
N ASN A 20 -14.24 -3.69 11.56
CA ASN A 20 -14.56 -5.08 11.86
C ASN A 20 -14.02 -6.06 10.78
N SER A 21 -13.02 -5.66 9.99
CA SER A 21 -12.56 -6.43 8.84
C SER A 21 -11.05 -6.32 8.73
N ASP A 22 -10.40 -7.47 8.81
CA ASP A 22 -8.97 -7.77 8.61
C ASP A 22 -8.56 -7.49 7.13
N ALA A 23 -9.02 -6.36 6.61
CA ALA A 23 -9.06 -6.02 5.21
C ALA A 23 -8.73 -4.55 5.03
N ALA A 24 -7.93 -4.24 4.01
CA ALA A 24 -7.56 -2.88 3.70
C ALA A 24 -7.58 -2.62 2.18
N GLU A 25 -7.79 -1.36 1.81
CA GLU A 25 -7.89 -0.92 0.42
C GLU A 25 -6.55 -0.35 -0.05
N LEU A 26 -6.21 -0.54 -1.33
CA LEU A 26 -5.00 -0.04 -1.93
C LEU A 26 -5.33 0.51 -3.31
N CYS A 27 -5.43 1.83 -3.40
CA CYS A 27 -5.61 2.54 -4.66
C CYS A 27 -4.27 2.76 -5.36
N CYS A 28 -4.07 2.11 -6.50
CA CYS A 28 -2.79 2.18 -7.23
C CYS A 28 -2.48 3.59 -7.77
N GLU A 29 -3.50 4.36 -8.18
CA GLU A 29 -3.32 5.75 -8.62
C GLU A 29 -2.72 6.62 -7.51
N GLN A 30 -3.37 6.59 -6.35
CA GLN A 30 -2.94 7.36 -5.18
C GLN A 30 -1.53 6.91 -4.74
N LEU A 31 -1.23 5.62 -4.83
CA LEU A 31 0.07 5.09 -4.45
C LEU A 31 1.16 5.55 -5.41
N TYR A 32 0.86 5.59 -6.71
CA TYR A 32 1.75 6.12 -7.72
C TYR A 32 2.09 7.59 -7.44
N MET A 33 1.08 8.43 -7.21
CA MET A 33 1.30 9.84 -6.84
C MET A 33 2.16 9.98 -5.58
N ARG A 34 1.96 9.12 -4.58
CA ARG A 34 2.77 9.09 -3.35
C ARG A 34 4.19 8.62 -3.57
N CYS A 35 4.39 7.66 -4.46
CA CYS A 35 5.72 7.18 -4.83
C CYS A 35 6.52 8.33 -5.47
N LEU A 36 5.90 9.08 -6.38
CA LEU A 36 6.51 10.28 -6.99
C LEU A 36 6.85 11.35 -5.94
N ASP A 37 5.91 11.69 -5.06
CA ASP A 37 6.11 12.66 -3.96
C ASP A 37 7.29 12.23 -3.07
N SER A 38 7.30 10.96 -2.66
CA SER A 38 8.32 10.41 -1.77
C SER A 38 9.69 10.29 -2.43
N GLN A 39 9.76 10.14 -3.76
CA GLN A 39 11.02 10.18 -4.49
C GLN A 39 11.63 11.58 -4.46
N LEU A 40 10.81 12.63 -4.55
CA LEU A 40 11.26 14.02 -4.42
C LEU A 40 11.72 14.33 -3.00
N GLU A 41 11.05 13.77 -2.00
CA GLU A 41 11.39 13.96 -0.57
C GLU A 41 12.49 13.01 -0.07
N GLY A 42 12.88 12.00 -0.85
CA GLY A 42 13.82 10.96 -0.43
C GLY A 42 13.27 10.01 0.64
N THR A 43 11.95 9.93 0.78
CA THR A 43 11.22 9.14 1.80
C THR A 43 10.61 7.85 1.25
N THR A 44 10.90 7.48 0.00
CA THR A 44 10.35 6.28 -0.67
C THR A 44 10.51 5.00 0.16
N ALA A 45 11.65 4.81 0.83
CA ALA A 45 11.87 3.65 1.68
C ALA A 45 10.89 3.59 2.87
N GLN A 46 10.62 4.74 3.50
CA GLN A 46 9.67 4.83 4.62
C GLN A 46 8.23 4.57 4.16
N LEU A 47 7.87 5.04 2.96
CA LEU A 47 6.57 4.76 2.37
C LEU A 47 6.35 3.24 2.22
N PHE A 48 7.32 2.52 1.65
CA PHE A 48 7.19 1.07 1.46
C PHE A 48 7.21 0.30 2.79
N GLU A 49 8.00 0.73 3.78
CA GLU A 49 7.99 0.14 5.12
C GLU A 49 6.62 0.29 5.80
N SER A 50 5.98 1.47 5.72
CA SER A 50 4.62 1.69 6.22
C SER A 50 3.59 0.76 5.56
N ILE A 51 3.71 0.55 4.23
CA ILE A 51 2.83 -0.36 3.49
C ILE A 51 3.04 -1.79 4.00
N GLU A 52 4.28 -2.24 4.14
CA GLU A 52 4.59 -3.58 4.66
C GLU A 52 4.03 -3.82 6.06
N GLN A 53 4.21 -2.85 6.97
CA GLN A 53 3.66 -2.92 8.34
C GLN A 53 2.13 -3.05 8.32
N THR A 54 1.48 -2.34 7.40
CA THR A 54 0.03 -2.41 7.29
C THR A 54 -0.43 -3.74 6.67
N LEU A 55 0.30 -4.24 5.66
CA LEU A 55 0.05 -5.56 5.07
C LEU A 55 0.21 -6.68 6.10
N ASP A 56 1.12 -6.54 7.07
CA ASP A 56 1.29 -7.52 8.16
C ASP A 56 0.08 -7.55 9.12
N ALA A 57 -0.58 -6.40 9.30
CA ALA A 57 -1.73 -6.25 10.19
C ALA A 57 -3.08 -6.66 9.56
N VAL A 58 -3.10 -7.03 8.27
CA VAL A 58 -4.32 -7.39 7.53
C VAL A 58 -4.18 -8.75 6.83
N LYS A 59 -5.30 -9.34 6.43
CA LYS A 59 -5.41 -10.63 5.73
C LYS A 59 -5.97 -10.49 4.35
N VAL A 60 -6.65 -9.38 4.07
CA VAL A 60 -7.23 -9.09 2.75
C VAL A 60 -6.79 -7.70 2.29
N VAL A 61 -6.39 -7.59 1.03
CA VAL A 61 -6.06 -6.32 0.38
C VAL A 61 -6.91 -6.18 -0.87
N HIS A 62 -7.71 -5.12 -0.92
CA HIS A 62 -8.49 -4.76 -2.09
C HIS A 62 -7.68 -3.77 -2.93
N VAL A 63 -7.22 -4.21 -4.09
CA VAL A 63 -6.42 -3.39 -5.01
C VAL A 63 -7.37 -2.77 -6.04
N THR A 64 -7.45 -1.45 -6.07
CA THR A 64 -8.24 -0.68 -7.05
C THR A 64 -7.33 0.00 -8.06
N ASP A 65 -7.92 0.45 -9.17
CA ASP A 65 -7.21 1.22 -10.20
C ASP A 65 -6.00 0.47 -10.77
N THR A 66 -6.18 -0.84 -10.99
CA THR A 66 -5.12 -1.77 -11.40
C THR A 66 -4.40 -1.37 -12.70
N SER A 67 -4.97 -0.47 -13.49
CA SER A 67 -4.34 0.14 -14.66
C SER A 67 -2.98 0.75 -14.33
N TRP A 68 -2.81 1.30 -13.12
CA TRP A 68 -1.56 1.90 -12.66
C TRP A 68 -0.51 0.86 -12.25
N LEU A 69 -0.86 -0.42 -12.03
CA LEU A 69 0.11 -1.49 -11.73
C LEU A 69 1.09 -1.77 -12.87
N ALA A 70 0.78 -1.32 -14.09
CA ALA A 70 1.68 -1.41 -15.23
C ALA A 70 2.88 -0.44 -15.15
N CYS A 71 2.85 0.55 -14.25
CA CYS A 71 3.92 1.51 -14.06
C CYS A 71 5.14 0.88 -13.37
N ASP A 72 6.34 1.27 -13.82
CA ASP A 72 7.62 0.80 -13.27
C ASP A 72 7.79 1.14 -11.79
N GLU A 73 7.32 2.32 -11.38
CA GLU A 73 7.35 2.84 -10.02
C GLU A 73 6.56 1.97 -9.02
N LEU A 74 5.63 1.14 -9.51
CA LEU A 74 4.85 0.21 -8.68
C LEU A 74 5.39 -1.23 -8.69
N LYS A 75 6.52 -1.51 -9.37
CA LYS A 75 7.18 -2.83 -9.30
C LYS A 75 7.53 -3.28 -7.87
N PRO A 76 8.01 -2.40 -6.96
CA PRO A 76 8.24 -2.79 -5.57
C PRO A 76 6.95 -3.22 -4.88
N LEU A 77 5.83 -2.53 -5.14
CA LEU A 77 4.52 -2.90 -4.60
C LEU A 77 4.10 -4.29 -5.08
N LEU A 78 4.28 -4.63 -6.36
CA LEU A 78 3.94 -5.96 -6.88
C LEU A 78 4.69 -7.07 -6.12
N SER A 79 5.95 -6.81 -5.77
CA SER A 79 6.76 -7.72 -4.96
C SER A 79 6.22 -7.86 -3.54
N LEU A 80 5.78 -6.76 -2.92
CA LEU A 80 5.14 -6.78 -1.59
C LEU A 80 3.82 -7.56 -1.61
N LEU A 81 2.96 -7.32 -2.62
CA LEU A 81 1.70 -8.06 -2.77
C LEU A 81 1.94 -9.55 -3.00
N ALA A 82 2.97 -9.93 -3.76
CA ALA A 82 3.37 -11.32 -3.96
C ALA A 82 3.86 -11.97 -2.65
N ALA A 83 4.66 -11.26 -1.86
CA ALA A 83 5.11 -11.71 -0.55
C ALA A 83 3.93 -11.87 0.42
N PHE A 84 3.02 -10.90 0.45
CA PHE A 84 1.79 -10.95 1.23
C PHE A 84 0.92 -12.17 0.88
N ARG A 85 0.73 -12.45 -0.42
CA ARG A 85 0.03 -13.66 -0.88
C ARG A 85 0.71 -14.95 -0.45
N SER A 86 2.04 -14.98 -0.50
CA SER A 86 2.83 -16.15 -0.08
C SER A 86 2.71 -16.44 1.41
N ARG A 87 2.45 -15.41 2.23
CA ARG A 87 2.18 -15.53 3.68
C ARG A 87 0.75 -15.97 4.01
N GLY A 88 -0.13 -16.10 3.01
CA GLY A 88 -1.54 -16.48 3.17
C GLY A 88 -2.52 -15.30 3.10
N GLY A 89 -2.04 -14.10 2.79
CA GLY A 89 -2.88 -12.93 2.52
C GLY A 89 -3.66 -13.07 1.22
N ARG A 90 -4.86 -12.50 1.16
CA ARG A 90 -5.72 -12.48 -0.02
C ARG A 90 -5.64 -11.13 -0.69
N VAL A 91 -5.31 -11.12 -1.98
CA VAL A 91 -5.30 -9.90 -2.79
C VAL A 91 -6.48 -9.98 -3.75
N GLU A 92 -7.42 -9.07 -3.58
CA GLU A 92 -8.61 -8.97 -4.43
C GLU A 92 -8.46 -7.76 -5.35
N TYR A 93 -8.44 -7.98 -6.65
CA TYR A 93 -8.35 -6.92 -7.64
C TYR A 93 -9.76 -6.47 -7.99
N GLN A 94 -10.12 -5.26 -7.57
CA GLN A 94 -11.40 -4.69 -7.92
C GLN A 94 -11.25 -3.95 -9.26
N PRO A 95 -12.01 -4.33 -10.30
CA PRO A 95 -12.02 -3.58 -11.54
C PRO A 95 -12.52 -2.16 -11.24
N ALA A 96 -11.87 -1.15 -11.83
CA ALA A 96 -12.34 0.23 -11.78
C ALA A 96 -13.83 0.22 -12.18
N GLY A 97 -14.70 0.51 -11.20
CA GLY A 97 -16.14 0.50 -11.40
C GLY A 97 -16.47 1.42 -12.55
N ARG A 98 -17.12 0.87 -13.56
CA ARG A 98 -17.65 1.55 -14.74
C ARG A 98 -18.40 2.83 -14.39
#